data_AF-A0A2G9UXQ0-F1
#
_entry.id   AF-A0A2G9UXQ0-F1
#
_cell.length_a   1.000
_cell.length_b   1.000
_cell.length_c   1.000
_cell.angle_alpha   90.00
_cell.angle_beta   90.00
_cell.angle_gamma   90.00
#
_symmetry.space_group_name_H-M   'P 1'
#
loop_
_entity.id
_entity.type
_entity.pdbx_description
1 polymer ?
#
loop_
_entity_poly.entity_id
_entity_poly.type
_entity_poly.pdbx_seq_one_letter_code
_entity_poly.pdbx_strand_id
1 'polypeptide(L)'
;MPKKVSGSILLIRLLCCLLSICGLLTTFCFLFTSFTSLSLYAALHGFFLAAYICLASVILVDLLGLDKLTNAFGLLLLWQGIGTVAGPPIAGYLADITNSYVWSFVFSGINLLFTF
;
A
#
# COMPACT_ATOMS: atom_id res chain seq x y z
N MET A 1 -31.28 -8.68 12.35
CA MET A 1 -30.03 -7.91 12.54
C MET A 1 -29.06 -8.09 11.35
N PRO A 2 -29.22 -7.42 10.18
CA PRO A 2 -28.32 -7.61 9.02
C PRO A 2 -27.57 -6.34 8.54
N LYS A 3 -27.61 -5.20 9.23
CA LYS A 3 -27.05 -3.93 8.70
C LYS A 3 -25.53 -3.75 8.88
N LYS A 4 -24.88 -4.49 9.79
CA LYS A 4 -23.45 -4.28 10.11
C LYS A 4 -22.50 -4.87 9.06
N VAL A 5 -22.89 -6.00 8.43
CA VAL A 5 -22.06 -6.72 7.44
C VAL A 5 -21.98 -5.98 6.09
N SER A 6 -23.01 -5.22 5.72
CA SER A 6 -23.04 -4.48 4.44
C SER A 6 -22.05 -3.30 4.41
N GLY A 7 -21.85 -2.61 5.54
CA GLY A 7 -20.92 -1.47 5.64
C GLY A 7 -19.45 -1.89 5.54
N SER A 8 -19.07 -2.97 6.22
CA SER A 8 -17.68 -3.46 6.21
C SER A 8 -17.26 -4.00 4.84
N ILE A 9 -18.19 -4.58 4.07
CA ILE A 9 -17.94 -4.99 2.66
C ILE A 9 -17.68 -3.78 1.76
N LEU A 10 -18.40 -2.67 1.96
CA LEU A 10 -18.16 -1.43 1.20
C LEU A 10 -16.79 -0.84 1.50
N LEU A 11 -16.38 -0.84 2.77
CA LEU A 11 -15.05 -0.40 3.21
C LEU A 11 -13.93 -1.27 2.59
N ILE A 12 -14.10 -2.60 2.57
CA ILE A 12 -13.14 -3.51 1.93
C ILE A 12 -13.01 -3.22 0.43
N ARG A 13 -14.14 -2.99 -0.27
CA ARG A 13 -14.14 -2.62 -1.69
C ARG A 13 -13.40 -1.30 -1.96
N LEU A 14 -13.65 -0.28 -1.13
CA LEU A 14 -12.93 1.00 -1.23
C LEU A 14 -11.42 0.83 -1.01
N LEU A 15 -11.04 0.00 -0.05
CA LEU A 15 -9.65 -0.27 0.30
C LEU A 15 -8.91 -1.00 -0.85
N CYS A 16 -9.53 -2.00 -1.49
CA CYS A 16 -9.00 -2.64 -2.70
C CYS A 16 -8.85 -1.68 -3.88
N CYS A 17 -9.81 -0.78 -4.09
CA CYS A 17 -9.72 0.24 -5.14
C CYS A 17 -8.55 1.21 -4.90
N LEU A 18 -8.37 1.67 -3.66
CA LEU A 18 -7.28 2.57 -3.29
C LEU A 18 -5.90 1.91 -3.48
N LEU A 19 -5.75 0.64 -3.08
CA LEU A 19 -4.54 -0.16 -3.30
C LEU A 19 -4.23 -0.34 -4.80
N SER A 20 -5.26 -0.66 -5.59
CA SER A 20 -5.12 -0.83 -7.05
C SER A 20 -4.70 0.48 -7.73
N ILE A 21 -5.30 1.61 -7.35
CA ILE A 21 -4.92 2.94 -7.85
C ILE A 21 -3.49 3.28 -7.47
N CYS A 22 -3.09 3.03 -6.22
CA CYS A 22 -1.73 3.23 -5.73
C CYS A 22 -0.71 2.37 -6.49
N GLY A 23 -1.03 1.11 -6.78
CA GLY A 23 -0.17 0.19 -7.52
C GLY A 23 0.01 0.58 -8.98
N LEU A 24 -1.08 1.03 -9.62
CA LEU A 24 -1.01 1.60 -10.97
C LEU A 24 -0.17 2.87 -11.00
N LEU A 25 -0.34 3.77 -10.03
CA LEU A 25 0.46 4.99 -9.91
C LEU A 25 1.95 4.64 -9.79
N THR A 26 2.28 3.66 -8.94
CA THR A 26 3.67 3.23 -8.68
C THR A 26 4.30 2.58 -9.90
N THR A 27 3.53 1.78 -10.65
CA THR A 27 4.00 1.17 -11.90
C THR A 27 4.23 2.23 -12.99
N PHE A 28 3.39 3.28 -13.04
CA PHE A 28 3.53 4.40 -13.97
C PHE A 28 4.56 5.47 -13.54
N CYS A 29 5.10 5.40 -12.32
CA CYS A 29 6.11 6.33 -11.81
C CYS A 29 7.33 6.43 -12.76
N PHE A 30 7.64 5.35 -13.48
CA PHE A 30 8.77 5.29 -14.40
C PHE A 30 8.67 6.21 -15.65
N LEU A 31 7.47 6.68 -15.99
CA LEU A 31 7.27 7.57 -17.15
C LEU A 31 7.65 9.04 -16.86
N PHE A 32 7.89 9.40 -15.60
CA PHE A 32 8.07 10.78 -15.17
C PHE A 32 9.52 11.07 -14.75
N THR A 33 10.31 11.61 -15.67
CA THR A 33 11.74 11.95 -15.46
C THR A 33 11.99 13.37 -14.94
N SER A 34 10.95 14.20 -14.77
CA SER A 34 11.07 15.60 -14.34
C SER A 34 10.74 15.78 -12.85
N PHE A 35 11.44 16.70 -12.18
CA PHE A 35 11.29 16.95 -10.74
C PHE A 35 9.85 17.33 -10.36
N THR A 36 9.20 18.17 -11.17
CA THR A 36 7.81 18.60 -10.95
C THR A 36 6.83 17.43 -10.98
N SER A 37 7.00 16.51 -11.93
CA SER A 37 6.15 15.32 -12.03
C SER A 37 6.38 14.33 -10.89
N LEU A 38 7.63 14.18 -10.43
CA LEU A 38 7.96 13.29 -9.32
C LEU A 38 7.40 13.81 -7.98
N SER A 39 7.43 15.13 -7.78
CA SER A 39 6.80 15.81 -6.64
C SER A 39 5.28 15.62 -6.62
N LEU A 40 4.61 15.83 -7.76
CA LEU A 40 3.17 15.65 -7.89
C LEU A 40 2.77 14.18 -7.64
N TYR A 41 3.56 13.24 -8.18
CA TYR A 41 3.41 11.82 -7.92
C TYR A 41 3.54 11.49 -6.42
N ALA A 42 4.59 11.98 -5.76
CA ALA A 42 4.81 11.73 -4.33
C ALA A 42 3.67 12.27 -3.46
N ALA A 43 3.15 13.45 -3.79
CA ALA A 43 1.99 14.03 -3.11
C ALA A 43 0.73 13.17 -3.27
N LEU A 44 0.42 12.73 -4.50
CA LEU A 44 -0.73 11.87 -4.78
C LEU A 44 -0.58 10.49 -4.10
N HIS A 45 0.58 9.85 -4.25
CA HIS A 45 0.87 8.57 -3.64
C HIS A 45 0.78 8.64 -2.10
N GLY A 46 1.32 9.69 -1.49
CA GLY A 46 1.20 9.92 -0.04
C GLY A 46 -0.26 10.11 0.41
N PHE A 47 -1.07 10.82 -0.37
CA PHE A 47 -2.50 11.00 -0.09
C PHE A 47 -3.27 9.67 -0.14
N PHE A 48 -3.06 8.84 -1.17
CA PHE A 48 -3.70 7.52 -1.27
C PHE A 48 -3.23 6.57 -0.18
N LEU A 49 -1.95 6.59 0.17
CA LEU A 49 -1.40 5.78 1.26
C LEU A 49 -2.01 6.15 2.62
N ALA A 50 -2.16 7.45 2.90
CA ALA A 50 -2.80 7.93 4.13
C ALA A 50 -4.27 7.49 4.20
N ALA A 51 -5.01 7.59 3.08
CA ALA A 51 -6.38 7.11 3.00
C ALA A 51 -6.49 5.60 3.28
N TYR A 52 -5.55 4.79 2.76
CA TYR A 52 -5.47 3.35 3.04
C TYR A 52 -5.25 3.06 4.54
N ILE A 53 -4.29 3.73 5.20
CA ILE A 53 -3.98 3.49 6.62
C ILE A 53 -5.19 3.85 7.50
N CYS A 54 -5.86 4.97 7.21
CA CYS A 54 -7.08 5.37 7.92
C CYS A 54 -8.18 4.31 7.78
N LEU A 55 -8.45 3.84 6.56
CA LEU A 55 -9.48 2.82 6.31
C LEU A 55 -9.13 1.45 6.91
N ALA A 56 -7.84 1.07 6.91
CA ALA A 56 -7.39 -0.20 7.47
C ALA A 56 -7.73 -0.31 8.97
N SER A 57 -7.54 0.77 9.74
CA SER A 57 -7.91 0.78 11.16
C SER A 57 -9.42 0.63 11.39
N VAL A 58 -10.25 1.28 10.57
CA VAL A 58 -11.72 1.21 10.65
C VAL A 58 -12.22 -0.20 10.33
N ILE A 59 -11.69 -0.84 9.29
CA ILE A 59 -12.06 -2.21 8.92
C ILE A 59 -11.63 -3.21 10.00
N LEU A 60 -10.46 -3.00 10.60
CA LEU A 60 -9.96 -3.89 11.64
C LEU A 60 -10.84 -3.83 12.90
N VAL A 61 -11.36 -2.64 13.27
CA VAL A 61 -12.37 -2.47 14.33
C VAL A 61 -13.65 -3.23 13.98
N ASP A 62 -14.11 -3.12 12.74
CA ASP A 62 -15.34 -3.76 12.28
C ASP A 62 -15.24 -5.30 12.24
N LEU A 63 -14.06 -5.85 11.93
CA LEU A 63 -13.83 -7.29 11.80
C LEU A 63 -13.51 -7.99 13.13
N LEU A 64 -12.63 -7.41 13.95
CA LEU A 64 -12.14 -8.04 15.18
C LEU A 64 -12.82 -7.52 16.45
N GLY A 65 -13.54 -6.40 16.37
CA GLY A 65 -14.06 -5.70 17.53
C GLY A 65 -12.98 -4.92 18.29
N LEU A 66 -13.42 -4.03 19.18
CA LEU A 66 -12.52 -3.12 19.91
C LEU A 66 -11.55 -3.84 20.85
N ASP A 67 -11.95 -4.99 21.42
CA ASP A 67 -11.18 -5.70 22.45
C ASP A 67 -9.84 -6.27 21.93
N LYS A 68 -9.75 -6.59 20.64
CA LYS A 68 -8.54 -7.15 20.01
C LYS A 68 -7.92 -6.25 18.96
N LEU A 69 -8.44 -5.04 18.77
CA LEU A 69 -7.97 -4.09 17.76
C LEU A 69 -6.47 -3.80 17.90
N THR A 70 -6.03 -3.36 19.07
CA THR A 70 -4.65 -2.92 19.29
C THR A 70 -3.63 -4.03 19.04
N ASN A 71 -3.97 -5.26 19.45
CA ASN A 71 -3.07 -6.40 19.30
C ASN A 71 -2.99 -6.86 17.83
N ALA A 72 -4.14 -6.90 17.13
CA ALA A 72 -4.17 -7.24 15.71
C ALA A 72 -3.51 -6.15 14.84
N PHE A 73 -3.75 -4.88 15.17
CA PHE A 73 -3.14 -3.74 14.46
C PHE A 73 -1.63 -3.69 14.68
N GLY A 74 -1.17 -3.94 15.91
CA GLY A 74 0.25 -4.04 16.24
C GLY A 74 0.94 -5.16 15.47
N LEU A 75 0.30 -6.33 15.34
CA LEU A 75 0.84 -7.45 14.55
C LEU A 75 0.86 -7.13 13.04
N LEU A 76 -0.17 -6.46 12.52
CA LEU A 76 -0.22 -5.96 11.14
C LEU A 76 0.93 -4.98 10.85
N LEU A 77 1.11 -4.00 11.72
CA LEU A 77 2.20 -3.02 11.66
C LEU A 77 3.57 -3.69 11.75
N LEU A 78 3.71 -4.74 12.56
CA LEU A 78 4.96 -5.48 12.69
C LEU A 78 5.32 -6.17 11.37
N TRP A 79 4.38 -6.84 10.71
CA TRP A 79 4.62 -7.44 9.39
C TRP A 79 4.93 -6.38 8.33
N GLN A 80 4.20 -5.26 8.34
CA GLN A 80 4.45 -4.14 7.45
C GLN A 80 5.83 -3.51 7.69
N GLY A 81 6.27 -3.44 8.95
CA GLY A 81 7.59 -3.00 9.38
C GLY A 81 8.71 -3.89 8.83
N ILE A 82 8.54 -5.21 8.92
CA ILE A 82 9.49 -6.17 8.33
C ILE A 82 9.58 -5.98 6.81
N GLY A 83 8.44 -5.82 6.14
CA GLY A 83 8.40 -5.55 4.70
C GLY A 83 9.09 -4.25 4.30
N THR A 84 8.93 -3.19 5.10
CA THR A 84 9.58 -1.88 4.84
C THR A 84 11.08 -1.87 5.14
N VAL A 85 11.56 -2.73 6.03
CA VAL A 85 13.01 -2.92 6.25
C VAL A 85 13.62 -3.81 5.16
N ALA A 86 12.91 -4.84 4.70
CA ALA A 86 13.37 -5.74 3.65
C ALA A 86 13.26 -5.14 2.22
N GLY A 87 12.35 -4.21 2.00
CA GLY A 87 12.15 -3.56 0.69
C GLY A 87 13.39 -2.84 0.15
N PRO A 88 14.02 -1.91 0.90
CA PRO A 88 15.21 -1.19 0.47
C PRO A 88 16.41 -2.08 0.06
N PRO A 89 16.83 -3.11 0.82
CA PRO A 89 17.94 -3.97 0.41
C PRO A 89 17.60 -4.81 -0.83
N ILE A 90 16.37 -5.30 -0.97
CA ILE A 90 15.92 -6.00 -2.19
C ILE A 90 15.93 -5.06 -3.40
N ALA A 91 15.43 -3.83 -3.23
CA ALA A 91 15.39 -2.82 -4.28
C ALA A 91 16.79 -2.34 -4.70
N GLY A 92 17.71 -2.20 -3.73
CA GLY A 92 19.12 -1.89 -3.95
C GLY A 92 19.83 -3.01 -4.71
N TYR A 93 19.66 -4.27 -4.27
CA TYR A 93 20.23 -5.43 -4.95
C TYR A 93 19.74 -5.56 -6.40
N LEU A 94 18.45 -5.30 -6.66
CA LEU A 94 17.91 -5.27 -8.03
C LEU A 94 18.51 -4.13 -8.86
N ALA A 95 18.69 -2.94 -8.27
CA ALA A 95 19.29 -1.79 -8.94
C ALA A 95 20.76 -2.04 -9.30
N ASP A 96 21.52 -2.70 -8.41
CA ASP A 96 22.92 -3.05 -8.62
C ASP A 96 23.10 -4.06 -9.77
N ILE A 97 22.20 -5.03 -9.91
CA ILE A 97 22.26 -6.04 -10.99
C ILE A 97 21.85 -5.44 -12.34
N THR A 98 20.80 -4.62 -12.36
CA THR A 98 20.20 -4.13 -13.61
C THR A 98 20.78 -2.81 -14.11
N ASN A 99 21.69 -2.17 -13.35
CA ASN A 99 22.24 -0.83 -13.61
C ASN A 99 21.17 0.27 -13.82
N SER A 100 19.91 0.00 -13.46
CA SER A 100 18.80 0.93 -13.66
C SER A 100 17.66 0.66 -12.68
N TYR A 101 17.17 1.72 -12.03
CA TYR A 101 16.11 1.63 -11.01
C TYR A 101 14.73 1.23 -11.57
N VAL A 102 14.56 1.18 -12.90
CA VAL A 102 13.31 0.81 -13.57
C VAL A 102 12.73 -0.49 -13.02
N TRP A 103 13.58 -1.50 -12.91
CA TRP A 103 13.17 -2.86 -12.61
C TRP A 103 12.76 -3.01 -11.15
N SER A 104 13.38 -2.26 -10.24
CA SER A 104 12.97 -2.20 -8.83
C SER A 104 11.58 -1.58 -8.67
N PHE A 105 11.27 -0.53 -9.45
CA PHE A 105 9.93 0.07 -9.45
C PHE A 105 8.86 -0.83 -10.08
N VAL A 106 9.18 -1.50 -11.19
CA VAL A 106 8.26 -2.47 -11.83
C VAL A 106 7.99 -3.66 -10.90
N PHE A 107 9.02 -4.19 -10.24
CA PHE A 107 8.87 -5.28 -9.27
C PHE A 107 8.02 -4.88 -8.06
N SER A 108 8.20 -3.66 -7.55
CA SER A 108 7.38 -3.11 -6.46
C SER A 108 5.94 -2.90 -6.89
N GLY A 109 5.70 -2.41 -8.11
CA GLY A 109 4.36 -2.22 -8.68
C GLY A 109 3.59 -3.53 -8.85
N ILE A 110 4.25 -4.58 -9.36
CA ILE A 110 3.67 -5.92 -9.52
C ILE A 110 3.32 -6.54 -8.16
N ASN A 111 4.18 -6.42 -7.15
CA ASN A 111 3.88 -6.93 -5.79
C ASN A 111 2.64 -6.24 -5.19
N LEU A 112 2.52 -4.92 -5.36
CA LEU A 112 1.36 -4.19 -4.84
C LEU A 112 0.07 -4.57 -5.59
N LEU A 113 0.17 -4.83 -6.90
CA LEU A 113 -0.93 -5.33 -7.72
C LEU A 113 -1.33 -6.77 -7.39
N PHE A 114 -0.42 -7.62 -6.89
CA PHE A 114 -0.74 -9.02 -6.56
C PHE A 114 -1.31 -9.20 -5.15
N THR A 115 -1.31 -8.13 -4.33
CA THR A 115 -1.84 -8.15 -2.96
C THR A 115 -3.38 -8.08 -2.98
N PHE A 116 -4.03 -9.14 -3.46
CA PHE A 116 -5.48 -9.37 -3.41
C PHE A 116 -5.83 -10.51 -2.47
#